data_AF-A0A819AUW3-F1
#
_entry.id   AF-A0A819AUW3-F1
#
_cell.length_a   1.000
_cell.length_b   1.000
_cell.length_c   1.000
_cell.angle_alpha   90.00
_cell.angle_beta   90.00
_cell.angle_gamma   90.00
#
_symmetry.space_group_name_H-M   'P 1'
#
loop_
_entity.id
_entity.type
_entity.pdbx_description
1 polymer ?
#
loop_
_entity_poly.entity_id
_entity_poly.type
_entity_poly.pdbx_seq_one_letter_code
_entity_poly.pdbx_strand_id
1 'polypeptide(L)'
;MDLESDSPFMSKMAFVAYRKLREIADKYKLEIDPPRIVFVGETSTGKSMLVQNFLGFPCTFSQSGVATRCPVAYQLHYKEDATEHRVIKPSGVHTNMLAARLHDHMKGIEQGPKFSTDAYQIELESNAYPDLEILDVPGLICGSDNSEDRNAVEKITEFYVRDPNFVIVLLIEANQDLANCYGARTIDDLCTGKVNKGSGKPPRLDYKNSMLTIQTKFDLFMNNHANGAHANKDIQDRLDTFRETYFVSMIYDARVMTDEGFESNVQYMRDLPQRESDLVDQWIIEKINKNAKKLPTYYPEFNSEHYRHLIGINIVREKIRSRWLQVRH
;
A
#
# COMPACT_ATOMS: atom_id res chain seq x y z
N MET A 1 -7.48 33.86 9.61
CA MET A 1 -6.65 32.98 10.48
C MET A 1 -7.38 31.65 10.47
N ASP A 2 -7.37 31.01 9.30
CA ASP A 2 -8.16 29.83 9.00
C ASP A 2 -7.21 28.64 9.04
N LEU A 3 -7.24 27.93 10.17
CA LEU A 3 -6.57 26.64 10.36
C LEU A 3 -7.38 25.56 9.63
N GLU A 4 -7.44 25.63 8.30
CA GLU A 4 -8.13 24.67 7.42
C GLU A 4 -7.14 23.94 6.52
N SER A 5 -6.17 23.25 7.11
CA SER A 5 -5.47 22.18 6.42
C SER A 5 -5.95 20.84 6.98
N ASP A 6 -6.89 20.20 6.30
CA ASP A 6 -7.20 18.80 6.53
C ASP A 6 -5.92 17.99 6.24
N SER A 7 -5.29 17.42 7.26
CA SER A 7 -4.27 16.41 7.00
C SER A 7 -4.97 15.20 6.39
N PRO A 8 -4.53 14.71 5.23
CA PRO A 8 -5.11 13.49 4.69
C PRO A 8 -4.89 12.29 5.64
N PHE A 9 -3.96 12.34 6.60
CA PHE A 9 -3.44 11.15 7.27
C PHE A 9 -4.13 10.79 8.58
N MET A 10 -4.89 11.70 9.18
CA MET A 10 -5.55 11.48 10.46
C MET A 10 -6.90 12.21 10.48
N SER A 11 -7.81 11.81 11.38
CA SER A 11 -9.01 12.63 11.61
C SER A 11 -8.58 14.04 12.02
N LYS A 12 -9.37 15.06 11.67
CA LYS A 12 -9.07 16.47 11.95
C LYS A 12 -8.66 16.68 13.42
N MET A 13 -9.38 16.05 14.34
CA MET A 13 -9.10 16.16 15.78
C MET A 13 -7.80 15.44 16.18
N ALA A 14 -7.53 14.27 15.60
CA ALA A 14 -6.31 13.52 15.89
C ALA A 14 -5.07 14.23 15.31
N PHE A 15 -5.18 14.84 14.12
CA PHE A 15 -4.08 15.64 13.56
C PHE A 15 -3.80 16.91 14.39
N VAL A 16 -4.85 17.59 14.87
CA VAL A 16 -4.70 18.72 15.80
C VAL A 16 -3.98 18.29 17.08
N ALA A 17 -4.32 17.11 17.63
CA ALA A 17 -3.64 16.57 18.79
C ALA A 17 -2.16 16.25 18.50
N TYR A 18 -1.88 15.64 17.34
CA TYR A 18 -0.52 15.35 16.90
C TYR A 18 0.33 16.61 16.74
N ARG A 19 -0.19 17.68 16.13
CA ARG A 19 0.53 18.96 16.00
C ARG A 19 0.93 19.52 17.37
N LYS A 20 0.03 19.51 18.34
CA LYS A 20 0.33 19.92 19.72
C LYS A 20 1.38 19.04 20.38
N LEU A 21 1.31 17.72 20.17
CA LEU A 21 2.34 16.79 20.66
C LEU A 21 3.70 17.13 20.06
N ARG A 22 3.75 17.43 18.76
CA ARG A 22 4.99 17.80 18.05
C ARG A 22 5.56 19.13 18.53
N GLU A 23 4.72 20.15 18.72
CA GLU A 23 5.13 21.44 19.32
C GLU A 23 5.79 21.24 20.69
N ILE A 24 5.22 20.37 21.53
CA ILE A 24 5.80 20.02 22.84
C ILE A 24 7.12 19.27 22.65
N ALA A 25 7.17 18.29 21.77
CA ALA A 25 8.38 17.52 21.50
C ALA A 25 9.52 18.41 21.02
N ASP A 26 9.27 19.31 20.08
CA ASP A 26 10.27 20.26 19.57
C ASP A 26 10.75 21.22 20.67
N LYS A 27 9.82 21.74 21.50
CA LYS A 27 10.15 22.61 22.63
C LYS A 27 11.10 21.95 23.63
N TYR A 28 10.93 20.65 23.88
CA TYR A 28 11.74 19.89 24.83
C TYR A 28 12.83 19.04 24.17
N LYS A 29 13.02 19.15 22.85
CA LYS A 29 13.95 18.35 22.04
C LYS A 29 13.77 16.84 22.26
N LEU A 30 12.51 16.40 22.34
CA LEU A 30 12.14 15.00 22.43
C LEU A 30 12.06 14.41 21.02
N GLU A 31 12.64 13.24 20.83
CA GLU A 31 12.44 12.45 19.62
C GLU A 31 11.14 11.65 19.77
N ILE A 32 10.29 11.72 18.75
CA ILE A 32 9.11 10.87 18.61
C ILE A 32 9.43 9.90 17.48
N ASP A 33 9.52 8.62 17.80
CA ASP A 33 9.71 7.59 16.79
C ASP A 33 8.49 7.55 15.86
N PRO A 34 8.68 7.70 14.53
CA PRO A 34 7.56 7.60 13.61
C PRO A 34 7.08 6.15 13.54
N PRO A 35 5.75 5.92 13.47
CA PRO A 35 5.20 4.64 13.06
C PRO A 35 5.78 4.20 11.71
N ARG A 36 6.07 2.90 11.59
CA ARG A 36 6.70 2.33 10.40
C ARG A 36 5.77 1.34 9.73
N ILE A 37 5.61 1.47 8.43
CA ILE A 37 4.72 0.62 7.63
C ILE A 37 5.52 0.02 6.49
N VAL A 38 5.46 -1.30 6.34
CA VAL A 38 6.08 -2.01 5.21
C VAL A 38 5.02 -2.57 4.29
N PHE A 39 5.15 -2.27 2.99
CA PHE A 39 4.28 -2.77 1.93
C PHE A 39 4.92 -4.00 1.31
N VAL A 40 4.29 -5.16 1.45
CA VAL A 40 4.80 -6.46 0.97
C VAL A 40 3.78 -7.15 0.06
N GLY A 41 4.25 -8.06 -0.79
CA GLY A 41 3.39 -8.79 -1.73
C GLY A 41 4.15 -9.23 -2.98
N GLU A 42 3.49 -10.00 -3.82
CA GLU A 42 4.07 -10.51 -5.07
C GLU A 42 4.46 -9.37 -6.03
N THR A 43 5.25 -9.69 -7.05
CA THR A 43 5.48 -8.78 -8.17
C THR A 43 4.14 -8.41 -8.82
N SER A 44 4.04 -7.18 -9.34
CA SER A 44 2.86 -6.70 -10.10
C SER A 44 1.52 -6.60 -9.33
N THR A 45 1.52 -6.79 -8.00
CA THR A 45 0.33 -6.60 -7.15
C THR A 45 -0.02 -5.12 -6.89
N GLY A 46 0.81 -4.17 -7.32
CA GLY A 46 0.56 -2.74 -7.18
C GLY A 46 1.11 -2.08 -5.91
N LYS A 47 2.14 -2.64 -5.26
CA LYS A 47 2.80 -2.08 -4.06
C LYS A 47 3.19 -0.60 -4.21
N SER A 48 4.07 -0.31 -5.16
CA SER A 48 4.55 1.05 -5.41
C SER A 48 3.42 2.01 -5.82
N MET A 49 2.43 1.50 -6.57
CA MET A 49 1.22 2.25 -6.92
C MET A 49 0.39 2.62 -5.68
N LEU A 50 0.26 1.71 -4.72
CA LEU A 50 -0.44 2.00 -3.47
C LEU A 50 0.34 3.02 -2.63
N VAL A 51 1.67 2.92 -2.59
CA VAL A 51 2.53 3.87 -1.87
C VAL A 51 2.38 5.29 -2.41
N GLN A 52 2.48 5.50 -3.73
CA GLN A 52 2.26 6.84 -4.29
C GLN A 52 0.83 7.33 -4.11
N ASN A 53 -0.18 6.45 -4.20
CA ASN A 53 -1.56 6.82 -3.93
C ASN A 53 -1.78 7.19 -2.46
N PHE A 54 -1.06 6.55 -1.55
CA PHE A 54 -1.10 6.86 -0.13
C PHE A 54 -0.41 8.20 0.16
N LEU A 55 0.73 8.46 -0.49
CA LEU A 55 1.48 9.71 -0.41
C LEU A 55 0.85 10.86 -1.21
N GLY A 56 -0.09 10.59 -2.12
CA GLY A 56 -0.85 11.62 -2.84
C GLY A 56 -0.12 12.30 -3.99
N PHE A 57 1.07 11.83 -4.39
CA PHE A 57 1.79 12.34 -5.55
C PHE A 57 2.68 11.26 -6.20
N PRO A 58 3.09 11.43 -7.47
CA PRO A 58 3.99 10.51 -8.15
C PRO A 58 5.39 10.51 -7.53
N CYS A 59 5.70 9.48 -6.75
CA CYS A 59 7.00 9.30 -6.10
C CYS A 59 7.66 7.93 -6.37
N THR A 60 6.95 7.06 -7.09
CA THR A 60 7.44 5.73 -7.47
C THR A 60 7.48 5.59 -8.99
N PHE A 61 7.98 4.46 -9.47
CA PHE A 61 7.94 4.10 -10.89
C PHE A 61 7.35 2.68 -11.02
N SER A 62 6.90 2.33 -12.22
CA SER A 62 6.37 1.00 -12.52
C SER A 62 6.94 0.52 -13.85
N GLN A 63 7.33 -0.75 -13.90
CA GLN A 63 7.87 -1.43 -15.09
C GLN A 63 7.39 -2.88 -15.08
N SER A 64 7.38 -3.54 -16.25
CA SER A 64 7.18 -4.98 -16.35
C SER A 64 8.27 -5.74 -15.59
N GLY A 65 7.87 -6.71 -14.74
CA GLY A 65 8.78 -7.49 -13.90
C GLY A 65 9.02 -6.87 -12.52
N VAL A 66 10.15 -7.19 -11.90
CA VAL A 66 10.55 -6.59 -10.61
C VAL A 66 11.07 -5.18 -10.87
N ALA A 67 10.20 -4.18 -10.67
CA ALA A 67 10.60 -2.77 -10.75
C ALA A 67 11.49 -2.37 -9.56
N THR A 68 10.99 -2.55 -8.34
CA THR A 68 11.71 -2.22 -7.09
C THR A 68 12.78 -3.27 -6.79
N ARG A 69 14.06 -2.88 -6.82
CA ARG A 69 15.23 -3.78 -6.65
C ARG A 69 15.97 -3.59 -5.32
N CYS A 70 15.66 -2.54 -4.58
CA CYS A 70 16.04 -2.36 -3.17
C CYS A 70 14.86 -1.76 -2.39
N PRO A 71 14.85 -1.85 -1.05
CA PRO A 71 13.85 -1.15 -0.25
C PRO A 71 13.87 0.35 -0.52
N VAL A 72 12.70 0.99 -0.57
CA VAL A 72 12.59 2.45 -0.65
C VAL A 72 11.90 2.94 0.61
N ALA A 73 12.64 3.70 1.42
CA ALA A 73 12.17 4.25 2.68
C ALA A 73 11.74 5.71 2.46
N TYR A 74 10.44 5.96 2.48
CA TYR A 74 9.83 7.28 2.45
C TYR A 74 9.65 7.75 3.90
N GLN A 75 10.49 8.66 4.33
CA GLN A 75 10.46 9.26 5.66
C GLN A 75 9.77 10.62 5.56
N LEU A 76 8.57 10.69 6.13
CA LEU A 76 7.76 11.90 6.19
C LEU A 76 8.07 12.61 7.51
N HIS A 77 8.38 13.89 7.42
CA HIS A 77 8.62 14.77 8.55
C HIS A 77 7.56 15.87 8.56
N TYR A 78 6.83 15.96 9.66
CA TYR A 78 5.90 17.07 9.85
C TYR A 78 6.69 18.37 9.98
N LYS A 79 6.30 19.37 9.20
CA LYS A 79 6.92 20.68 9.24
C LYS A 79 5.86 21.76 9.07
N GLU A 80 5.63 22.56 10.11
CA GLU A 80 4.53 23.53 10.14
C GLU A 80 4.64 24.60 9.03
N ASP A 81 5.85 25.06 8.73
CA ASP A 81 6.15 26.07 7.72
C ASP A 81 6.30 25.52 6.29
N ALA A 82 6.15 24.21 6.08
CA ALA A 82 6.21 23.62 4.74
C ALA A 82 4.90 23.88 3.98
N THR A 83 4.91 24.85 3.06
CA THR A 83 3.75 25.18 2.21
C THR A 83 3.47 24.14 1.13
N GLU A 84 4.48 23.35 0.76
CA GLU A 84 4.43 22.26 -0.22
C GLU A 84 5.33 21.11 0.25
N HIS A 85 5.24 19.95 -0.40
CA HIS A 85 6.15 18.83 -0.15
C HIS A 85 7.58 19.19 -0.54
N ARG A 86 8.48 19.22 0.43
CA ARG A 86 9.90 19.51 0.23
C ARG A 86 10.73 18.25 0.36
N VAL A 87 11.48 17.90 -0.68
CA VAL A 87 12.43 16.79 -0.63
C VAL A 87 13.71 17.24 0.07
N ILE A 88 14.07 16.54 1.14
CA ILE A 88 15.31 16.75 1.90
C ILE A 88 16.38 15.80 1.40
N LYS A 89 16.00 14.54 1.16
CA LYS A 89 16.85 13.52 0.53
C LYS A 89 16.09 12.82 -0.59
N PRO A 90 16.72 12.61 -1.76
CA PRO A 90 18.02 13.14 -2.17
C PRO A 90 18.03 14.68 -2.27
N SER A 91 19.15 15.30 -1.87
CA SER A 91 19.28 16.78 -1.87
C SER A 91 19.22 17.37 -3.27
N GLY A 92 18.56 18.52 -3.42
CA GLY A 92 18.43 19.23 -4.70
C GLY A 92 17.49 18.58 -5.71
N VAL A 93 16.64 17.65 -5.28
CA VAL A 93 15.65 16.98 -6.13
C VAL A 93 14.26 17.55 -5.85
N HIS A 94 13.53 17.93 -6.88
CA HIS A 94 12.12 18.31 -6.74
C HIS A 94 11.21 17.06 -6.75
N THR A 95 10.02 17.18 -6.16
CA THR A 95 9.05 16.08 -6.05
C THR A 95 8.73 15.44 -7.40
N ASN A 96 8.56 16.25 -8.44
CA ASN A 96 8.31 15.80 -9.81
C ASN A 96 9.47 15.03 -10.47
N MET A 97 10.68 15.08 -9.90
CA MET A 97 11.85 14.35 -10.37
C MET A 97 12.12 13.05 -9.59
N LEU A 98 11.41 12.81 -8.47
CA LEU A 98 11.66 11.65 -7.61
C LEU A 98 11.46 10.32 -8.35
N ALA A 99 10.35 10.18 -9.09
CA ALA A 99 10.06 8.97 -9.85
C ALA A 99 11.17 8.65 -10.88
N ALA A 100 11.66 9.66 -11.59
CA ALA A 100 12.75 9.51 -12.56
C ALA A 100 14.08 9.15 -11.88
N ARG A 101 14.42 9.85 -10.77
CA ARG A 101 15.63 9.55 -9.98
C ARG A 101 15.63 8.14 -9.42
N LEU A 102 14.48 7.69 -8.92
CA LEU A 102 14.31 6.34 -8.39
C LEU A 102 14.45 5.29 -9.49
N HIS A 103 13.86 5.54 -10.66
CA HIS A 103 14.01 4.66 -11.83
C HIS A 103 15.48 4.50 -12.25
N ASP A 104 16.23 5.60 -12.37
CA ASP A 104 17.64 5.58 -12.71
C ASP A 104 18.48 4.80 -11.68
N HIS A 105 18.18 4.99 -10.38
CA HIS A 105 18.84 4.26 -9.32
C HIS A 105 18.59 2.75 -9.42
N MET A 106 17.35 2.34 -9.66
CA MET A 106 16.98 0.93 -9.76
C MET A 106 17.56 0.25 -11.01
N LYS A 107 17.65 0.97 -12.13
CA LYS A 107 18.39 0.53 -13.31
C LYS A 107 19.88 0.32 -13.02
N GLY A 108 20.49 1.18 -12.20
CA GLY A 108 21.87 0.99 -11.75
C GLY A 108 22.04 -0.31 -10.97
N ILE A 109 21.10 -0.65 -10.08
CA ILE A 109 21.11 -1.91 -9.33
C ILE A 109 20.92 -3.12 -10.25
N GLU A 110 20.01 -3.00 -11.24
CA GLU A 110 19.77 -4.05 -12.23
C GLU A 110 21.02 -4.45 -13.01
N GLN A 111 21.84 -3.46 -13.39
CA GLN A 111 23.10 -3.67 -14.10
C GLN A 111 24.24 -4.19 -13.19
N GLY A 112 24.07 -4.09 -11.87
CA GLY A 112 25.04 -4.51 -10.87
C GLY A 112 24.60 -5.77 -10.11
N PRO A 113 24.34 -5.69 -8.79
CA PRO A 113 24.05 -6.86 -7.94
C PRO A 113 22.64 -7.45 -8.13
N LYS A 114 21.84 -6.93 -9.07
CA LYS A 114 20.40 -7.22 -9.32
C LYS A 114 19.45 -6.78 -8.20
N PHE A 115 19.84 -6.97 -6.95
CA PHE A 115 19.11 -6.56 -5.74
C PHE A 115 20.07 -5.99 -4.69
N SER A 116 19.59 -5.05 -3.89
CA SER A 116 20.35 -4.50 -2.76
C SER A 116 19.53 -4.52 -1.48
N THR A 117 20.20 -4.82 -0.36
CA THR A 117 19.65 -4.68 0.99
C THR A 117 19.69 -3.22 1.48
N ASP A 118 20.46 -2.37 0.82
CA ASP A 118 20.60 -0.97 1.19
C ASP A 118 19.37 -0.20 0.73
N ALA A 119 18.63 0.36 1.70
CA ALA A 119 17.41 1.08 1.42
C ALA A 119 17.71 2.45 0.77
N TYR A 120 17.02 2.77 -0.30
CA TYR A 120 17.02 4.11 -0.88
C TYR A 120 16.15 5.04 -0.04
N GLN A 121 16.76 6.06 0.57
CA GLN A 121 16.07 6.98 1.47
C GLN A 121 15.51 8.19 0.72
N ILE A 122 14.21 8.43 0.90
CA ILE A 122 13.50 9.62 0.44
C ILE A 122 12.95 10.32 1.67
N GLU A 123 13.54 11.45 2.04
CA GLU A 123 13.08 12.28 3.15
C GLU A 123 12.26 13.45 2.61
N LEU A 124 11.05 13.61 3.16
CA LEU A 124 10.08 14.61 2.73
C LEU A 124 9.60 15.40 3.93
N GLU A 125 9.53 16.71 3.79
CA GLU A 125 8.86 17.58 4.76
C GLU A 125 7.53 18.08 4.21
N SER A 126 6.53 18.15 5.08
CA SER A 126 5.18 18.56 4.72
C SER A 126 4.41 19.03 5.95
N ASN A 127 3.56 20.05 5.82
CA ASN A 127 2.58 20.39 6.85
C ASN A 127 1.31 19.51 6.78
N ALA A 128 1.19 18.69 5.74
CA ALA A 128 0.02 17.83 5.52
C ALA A 128 0.16 16.45 6.18
N TYR A 129 1.38 16.02 6.53
CA TYR A 129 1.66 14.66 6.98
C TYR A 129 2.19 14.63 8.40
N PRO A 130 1.74 13.70 9.27
CA PRO A 130 2.46 13.42 10.50
C PRO A 130 3.79 12.73 10.18
N ASP A 131 4.67 12.69 11.17
CA ASP A 131 5.87 11.86 11.10
C ASP A 131 5.49 10.40 10.86
N LEU A 132 6.03 9.81 9.80
CA LEU A 132 5.72 8.45 9.36
C LEU A 132 6.85 7.92 8.48
N GLU A 133 7.17 6.63 8.63
CA GLU A 133 8.05 5.93 7.71
C GLU A 133 7.27 4.87 6.92
N ILE A 134 7.35 4.96 5.60
CA ILE A 134 6.77 3.99 4.67
C ILE A 134 7.89 3.29 3.94
N LEU A 135 7.80 1.97 3.86
CA LEU A 135 8.77 1.15 3.16
C LEU A 135 8.10 0.37 2.03
N ASP A 136 8.55 0.63 0.81
CA ASP A 136 8.24 -0.19 -0.37
C ASP A 136 9.38 -1.18 -0.60
N VAL A 137 9.11 -2.48 -0.50
CA VAL A 137 10.14 -3.52 -0.70
C VAL A 137 9.98 -4.21 -2.06
N PRO A 138 11.07 -4.81 -2.60
CA PRO A 138 10.99 -5.63 -3.80
C PRO A 138 9.88 -6.68 -3.73
N GLY A 139 9.17 -6.88 -4.86
CA GLY A 139 8.06 -7.82 -4.92
C GLY A 139 8.51 -9.27 -4.90
N LEU A 140 7.80 -10.11 -4.13
CA LEU A 140 8.07 -11.54 -4.04
C LEU A 140 7.93 -12.20 -5.44
N ILE A 141 8.93 -12.98 -5.83
CA ILE A 141 9.01 -13.58 -7.16
C ILE A 141 8.39 -14.98 -7.13
N CYS A 142 7.35 -15.20 -7.93
CA CYS A 142 6.69 -16.49 -8.15
C CYS A 142 7.34 -17.27 -9.33
N GLY A 143 7.31 -18.61 -9.31
CA GLY A 143 7.84 -19.47 -10.41
C GLY A 143 9.19 -20.18 -10.13
N SER A 144 9.61 -21.11 -10.99
CA SER A 144 10.77 -21.98 -10.72
C SER A 144 12.13 -21.42 -11.15
N ASP A 145 12.15 -20.41 -12.03
CA ASP A 145 13.30 -20.26 -12.92
C ASP A 145 14.44 -19.40 -12.36
N ASN A 146 14.22 -18.64 -11.28
CA ASN A 146 15.22 -17.74 -10.68
C ASN A 146 15.26 -17.83 -9.14
N SER A 147 15.81 -18.93 -8.61
CA SER A 147 15.87 -19.20 -7.16
C SER A 147 16.79 -18.24 -6.40
N GLU A 148 17.87 -17.75 -7.01
CA GLU A 148 18.78 -16.77 -6.41
C GLU A 148 18.10 -15.43 -6.17
N ASP A 149 17.43 -14.90 -7.21
CA ASP A 149 16.70 -13.63 -7.14
C ASP A 149 15.57 -13.70 -6.11
N ARG A 150 14.85 -14.84 -6.04
CA ARG A 150 13.85 -15.10 -5.01
C ARG A 150 14.46 -15.02 -3.60
N ASN A 151 15.56 -15.74 -3.37
CA ASN A 151 16.20 -15.75 -2.06
C ASN A 151 16.70 -14.35 -1.66
N ALA A 152 17.20 -13.56 -2.60
CA ALA A 152 17.61 -12.19 -2.36
C ALA A 152 16.42 -11.31 -1.91
N VAL A 153 15.30 -11.35 -2.63
CA VAL A 153 14.08 -10.60 -2.30
C VAL A 153 13.49 -11.05 -0.95
N GLU A 154 13.45 -12.35 -0.70
CA GLU A 154 12.93 -12.90 0.56
C GLU A 154 13.82 -12.52 1.75
N LYS A 155 15.15 -12.50 1.57
CA LYS A 155 16.09 -11.99 2.58
C LYS A 155 15.82 -10.53 2.91
N ILE A 156 15.67 -9.68 1.89
CA ILE A 156 15.32 -8.26 2.06
C ILE A 156 14.01 -8.12 2.82
N THR A 157 12.97 -8.86 2.42
CA THR A 157 11.64 -8.80 3.02
C THR A 157 11.67 -9.25 4.49
N GLU A 158 12.40 -10.31 4.81
CA GLU A 158 12.52 -10.86 6.17
C GLU A 158 12.98 -9.81 7.20
N PHE A 159 13.93 -8.94 6.82
CA PHE A 159 14.45 -7.88 7.71
C PHE A 159 13.35 -6.98 8.26
N TYR A 160 12.32 -6.71 7.47
CA TYR A 160 11.26 -5.76 7.82
C TYR A 160 10.04 -6.44 8.42
N VAL A 161 9.62 -7.60 7.89
CA VAL A 161 8.40 -8.27 8.40
C VAL A 161 8.59 -8.91 9.78
N ARG A 162 9.83 -9.31 10.13
CA ARG A 162 10.15 -9.80 11.50
C ARG A 162 10.29 -8.70 12.53
N ASP A 163 10.39 -7.44 12.11
CA ASP A 163 10.54 -6.32 13.03
C ASP A 163 9.18 -5.93 13.64
N PRO A 164 9.01 -6.03 14.97
CA PRO A 164 7.73 -5.70 15.60
C PRO A 164 7.34 -4.21 15.45
N ASN A 165 8.30 -3.34 15.14
CA ASN A 165 8.04 -1.91 14.93
C ASN A 165 7.36 -1.60 13.58
N PHE A 166 7.34 -2.58 12.66
CA PHE A 166 6.67 -2.42 11.38
C PHE A 166 5.25 -3.00 11.43
N VAL A 167 4.28 -2.17 11.03
CA VAL A 167 2.97 -2.62 10.57
C VAL A 167 3.13 -3.19 9.17
N ILE A 168 2.54 -4.36 8.92
CA ILE A 168 2.65 -5.04 7.63
C ILE A 168 1.39 -4.74 6.82
N VAL A 169 1.57 -4.21 5.60
CA VAL A 169 0.49 -4.09 4.62
C VAL A 169 0.78 -5.11 3.52
N LEU A 170 0.03 -6.21 3.54
CA LEU A 170 0.14 -7.31 2.60
C LEU A 170 -0.77 -7.07 1.39
N LEU A 171 -0.20 -7.01 0.20
CA LEU A 171 -0.92 -6.86 -1.06
C LEU A 171 -1.08 -8.20 -1.77
N ILE A 172 -2.31 -8.50 -2.16
CA ILE A 172 -2.73 -9.71 -2.88
C ILE A 172 -3.65 -9.28 -4.00
N GLU A 173 -3.62 -9.92 -5.17
CA GLU A 173 -4.61 -9.59 -6.21
C GLU A 173 -5.97 -10.18 -5.85
N ALA A 174 -7.04 -9.39 -5.98
CA ALA A 174 -8.39 -9.79 -5.62
C ALA A 174 -8.91 -11.00 -6.44
N ASN A 175 -8.31 -11.28 -7.61
CA ASN A 175 -8.66 -12.43 -8.45
C ASN A 175 -7.79 -13.67 -8.17
N GLN A 176 -6.77 -13.57 -7.31
CA GLN A 176 -5.82 -14.65 -7.08
C GLN A 176 -6.50 -15.78 -6.30
N ASP A 177 -6.26 -17.02 -6.72
CA ASP A 177 -6.76 -18.20 -6.01
C ASP A 177 -6.21 -18.26 -4.58
N LEU A 178 -7.12 -18.35 -3.61
CA LEU A 178 -6.81 -18.42 -2.18
C LEU A 178 -5.93 -19.62 -1.84
N ALA A 179 -6.13 -20.76 -2.50
CA ALA A 179 -5.31 -21.96 -2.27
C ALA A 179 -3.86 -21.79 -2.76
N ASN A 180 -3.67 -20.86 -3.70
CA ASN A 180 -2.39 -20.62 -4.37
C ASN A 180 -1.85 -19.21 -4.13
N CYS A 181 -2.17 -18.59 -2.99
CA CYS A 181 -1.62 -17.29 -2.62
C CYS A 181 -0.15 -17.45 -2.16
N TYR A 182 0.78 -17.34 -3.11
CA TYR A 182 2.22 -17.51 -2.84
C TYR A 182 2.71 -16.42 -1.89
N GLY A 183 2.39 -15.15 -2.18
CA GLY A 183 2.82 -14.01 -1.38
C GLY A 183 2.42 -14.13 0.08
N ALA A 184 1.14 -14.44 0.37
CA ALA A 184 0.68 -14.59 1.75
C ALA A 184 1.38 -15.74 2.48
N ARG A 185 1.55 -16.90 1.82
CA ARG A 185 2.26 -18.06 2.40
C ARG A 185 3.72 -17.73 2.67
N THR A 186 4.42 -17.11 1.71
CA THR A 186 5.82 -16.70 1.88
C THR A 186 5.97 -15.69 3.02
N ILE A 187 5.05 -14.73 3.18
CA ILE A 187 5.10 -13.81 4.32
C ILE A 187 4.88 -14.54 5.65
N ASP A 188 3.95 -15.49 5.73
CA ASP A 188 3.76 -16.33 6.91
C ASP A 188 5.04 -17.13 7.25
N ASP A 189 5.66 -17.75 6.24
CA ASP A 189 6.91 -18.50 6.39
C ASP A 189 8.08 -17.60 6.83
N LEU A 190 8.22 -16.40 6.24
CA LEU A 190 9.26 -15.45 6.61
C LEU A 190 9.06 -14.92 8.04
N CYS A 191 7.82 -14.67 8.46
CA CYS A 191 7.53 -14.19 9.81
C CYS A 191 7.73 -15.29 10.86
N THR A 192 7.22 -16.50 10.60
CA THR A 192 7.10 -17.56 11.63
C THR A 192 8.18 -18.63 11.56
N GLY A 193 8.89 -18.72 10.43
CA GLY A 193 9.89 -19.75 10.18
C GLY A 193 11.07 -19.68 11.15
N LYS A 194 11.55 -20.86 11.59
CA LYS A 194 12.73 -20.96 12.46
C LYS A 194 14.03 -20.64 11.73
N VAL A 195 14.08 -20.88 10.42
CA VAL A 195 15.22 -20.55 9.58
C VAL A 195 15.26 -19.04 9.39
N ASN A 196 16.41 -18.43 9.70
CA ASN A 196 16.66 -17.02 9.48
C ASN A 196 17.38 -16.87 8.12
N LYS A 197 16.79 -16.13 7.17
CA LYS A 197 17.36 -15.89 5.84
C LYS A 197 18.40 -14.76 5.81
N GLY A 198 18.61 -14.08 6.94
CA GLY A 198 19.68 -13.10 7.11
C GLY A 198 19.31 -11.91 7.99
N SER A 199 18.05 -11.80 8.41
CA SER A 199 17.58 -10.71 9.28
C SER A 199 18.25 -10.67 10.66
N GLY A 200 18.72 -11.80 11.18
CA GLY A 200 19.15 -11.95 12.57
C GLY A 200 18.04 -11.83 13.61
N LYS A 201 16.79 -11.52 13.19
CA LYS A 201 15.62 -11.33 14.05
C LYS A 201 14.92 -12.67 14.36
N PRO A 202 14.38 -12.84 15.59
CA PRO A 202 13.62 -14.04 15.94
C PRO A 202 12.30 -14.10 15.15
N PRO A 203 11.65 -15.28 15.10
CA PRO A 203 10.31 -15.39 14.50
C PRO A 203 9.30 -14.46 15.18
N ARG A 204 8.45 -13.80 14.38
CA ARG A 204 7.37 -12.91 14.80
C ARG A 204 6.03 -13.63 14.67
N LEU A 205 5.63 -14.38 15.70
CA LEU A 205 4.44 -15.23 15.66
C LEU A 205 3.12 -14.45 15.72
N ASP A 206 3.15 -13.23 16.23
CA ASP A 206 2.01 -12.34 16.42
C ASP A 206 1.83 -11.33 15.27
N TYR A 207 2.60 -11.46 14.19
CA TYR A 207 2.63 -10.49 13.08
C TYR A 207 1.25 -10.17 12.49
N LYS A 208 0.32 -11.14 12.50
CA LYS A 208 -1.06 -10.99 12.02
C LYS A 208 -1.88 -9.97 12.82
N ASN A 209 -1.50 -9.65 14.06
CA ASN A 209 -2.20 -8.65 14.88
C ASN A 209 -1.95 -7.21 14.37
N SER A 210 -0.80 -7.01 13.75
CA SER A 210 -0.32 -5.74 13.19
C SER A 210 -0.24 -5.79 11.67
N MET A 211 -1.00 -6.68 11.03
CA MET A 211 -1.06 -6.83 9.58
C MET A 211 -2.43 -6.41 9.05
N LEU A 212 -2.41 -5.71 7.92
CA LEU A 212 -3.55 -5.42 7.07
C LEU A 212 -3.38 -6.14 5.73
N THR A 213 -4.47 -6.65 5.17
CA THR A 213 -4.47 -7.24 3.82
C THR A 213 -5.23 -6.32 2.85
N ILE A 214 -4.58 -5.99 1.74
CA ILE A 214 -5.15 -5.17 0.67
C ILE A 214 -5.26 -6.03 -0.59
N GLN A 215 -6.49 -6.26 -1.03
CA GLN A 215 -6.84 -6.99 -2.25
C GLN A 215 -6.91 -6.00 -3.41
N THR A 216 -5.90 -6.00 -4.25
CA THR A 216 -5.72 -5.05 -5.35
C THR A 216 -6.36 -5.55 -6.65
N LYS A 217 -6.42 -4.71 -7.69
CA LYS A 217 -7.06 -5.04 -8.98
C LYS A 217 -8.51 -5.51 -8.81
N PHE A 218 -9.24 -4.85 -7.91
CA PHE A 218 -10.64 -5.18 -7.64
C PHE A 218 -11.54 -5.00 -8.88
N ASP A 219 -11.13 -4.19 -9.85
CA ASP A 219 -11.73 -4.07 -11.18
C ASP A 219 -11.72 -5.40 -11.94
N LEU A 220 -10.61 -6.15 -11.88
CA LEU A 220 -10.54 -7.49 -12.47
C LEU A 220 -11.46 -8.48 -11.75
N PHE A 221 -11.54 -8.38 -10.42
CA PHE A 221 -12.50 -9.16 -9.64
C PHE A 221 -13.94 -8.86 -10.08
N MET A 222 -14.32 -7.59 -10.18
CA MET A 222 -15.63 -7.15 -10.68
C MET A 222 -15.89 -7.60 -12.12
N ASN A 223 -14.85 -7.66 -12.95
CA ASN A 223 -14.94 -8.15 -14.32
C ASN A 223 -15.25 -9.65 -14.40
N ASN A 224 -14.65 -10.45 -13.51
CA ASN A 224 -14.81 -11.91 -13.45
C ASN A 224 -16.11 -12.36 -12.78
N HIS A 225 -16.81 -11.47 -12.08
CA HIS A 225 -18.06 -11.79 -11.39
C HIS A 225 -19.29 -11.25 -12.13
N ALA A 226 -20.22 -12.15 -12.44
CA ALA A 226 -21.44 -11.83 -13.18
C ALA A 226 -22.72 -11.87 -12.32
N ASN A 227 -22.67 -12.41 -11.09
CA ASN A 227 -23.80 -12.43 -10.17
C ASN A 227 -23.35 -12.33 -8.70
N GLY A 228 -24.28 -11.91 -7.82
CA GLY A 228 -24.00 -11.70 -6.40
C GLY A 228 -23.67 -12.97 -5.62
N ALA A 229 -24.10 -14.16 -6.05
CA ALA A 229 -23.85 -15.40 -5.30
C ALA A 229 -22.35 -15.69 -5.16
N HIS A 230 -21.62 -15.68 -6.27
CA HIS A 230 -20.18 -15.93 -6.27
C HIS A 230 -19.41 -14.75 -5.69
N ALA A 231 -19.79 -13.51 -6.04
CA ALA A 231 -19.10 -12.33 -5.52
C ALA A 231 -19.18 -12.22 -3.99
N ASN A 232 -20.36 -12.47 -3.40
CA ASN A 232 -20.52 -12.45 -1.94
C ASN A 232 -19.70 -13.55 -1.26
N LYS A 233 -19.66 -14.74 -1.86
CA LYS A 233 -18.90 -15.88 -1.34
C LYS A 233 -17.40 -15.61 -1.41
N ASP A 234 -16.88 -15.19 -2.55
CA ASP A 234 -15.45 -14.97 -2.74
C ASP A 234 -14.90 -13.84 -1.84
N ILE A 235 -15.70 -12.78 -1.61
CA ILE A 235 -15.34 -11.75 -0.63
C ILE A 235 -15.32 -12.32 0.79
N GLN A 236 -16.33 -13.12 1.17
CA GLN A 236 -16.38 -13.73 2.49
C GLN A 236 -15.21 -14.69 2.72
N ASP A 237 -14.90 -15.55 1.75
CA ASP A 237 -13.80 -16.51 1.84
C ASP A 237 -12.45 -15.77 2.03
N ARG A 238 -12.29 -14.59 1.43
CA ARG A 238 -11.11 -13.71 1.64
C ARG A 238 -11.06 -13.13 3.05
N LEU A 239 -12.19 -12.66 3.57
CA LEU A 239 -12.29 -12.12 4.93
C LEU A 239 -11.98 -13.20 5.98
N ASP A 240 -12.47 -14.42 5.77
CA ASP A 240 -12.23 -15.55 6.65
C ASP A 240 -10.75 -15.98 6.62
N THR A 241 -10.11 -15.89 5.46
CA THR A 241 -8.71 -16.29 5.25
C THR A 241 -7.72 -15.25 5.81
N PHE A 242 -7.91 -13.97 5.46
CA PHE A 242 -6.92 -12.92 5.68
C PHE A 242 -7.29 -11.93 6.80
N ARG A 243 -8.45 -12.11 7.44
CA ARG A 243 -8.99 -11.22 8.49
C ARG A 243 -9.19 -9.79 7.96
N GLU A 244 -8.50 -8.80 8.53
CA GLU A 244 -8.64 -7.40 8.16
C GLU A 244 -8.24 -7.17 6.69
N THR A 245 -9.25 -7.19 5.82
CA THR A 245 -9.11 -7.21 4.36
C THR A 245 -9.89 -6.08 3.74
N TYR A 246 -9.26 -5.36 2.82
CA TYR A 246 -9.85 -4.25 2.08
C TYR A 246 -9.57 -4.37 0.58
N PHE A 247 -10.43 -3.80 -0.25
CA PHE A 247 -10.39 -3.98 -1.71
C PHE A 247 -10.20 -2.65 -2.43
N VAL A 248 -9.43 -2.67 -3.51
CA VAL A 248 -9.07 -1.47 -4.26
C VAL A 248 -8.67 -1.80 -5.71
N SER A 249 -8.93 -0.90 -6.65
CA SER A 249 -8.52 -1.05 -8.06
C SER A 249 -7.24 -0.28 -8.39
N MET A 250 -7.04 0.94 -7.84
CA MET A 250 -5.89 1.87 -8.02
C MET A 250 -5.66 2.41 -9.43
N ILE A 251 -5.96 1.64 -10.49
CA ILE A 251 -5.70 2.01 -11.88
C ILE A 251 -6.97 1.77 -12.70
N TYR A 252 -7.33 2.75 -13.52
CA TYR A 252 -8.46 2.70 -14.45
C TYR A 252 -7.99 2.90 -15.89
N ASP A 253 -8.74 2.34 -16.84
CA ASP A 253 -8.62 2.58 -18.28
C ASP A 253 -7.22 2.38 -18.88
N ALA A 254 -6.48 1.38 -18.38
CA ALA A 254 -5.10 1.13 -18.76
C ALA A 254 -4.18 2.37 -18.63
N ARG A 255 -4.52 3.30 -17.73
CA ARG A 255 -3.75 4.53 -17.52
C ARG A 255 -2.32 4.19 -17.12
N VAL A 256 -1.40 4.57 -17.99
CA VAL A 256 0.04 4.45 -17.75
C VAL A 256 0.52 5.77 -17.17
N MET A 257 0.74 5.83 -15.86
CA MET A 257 1.14 7.09 -15.21
C MET A 257 2.48 7.64 -15.72
N THR A 258 3.36 6.81 -16.28
CA THR A 258 4.64 7.26 -16.86
C THR A 258 4.46 8.08 -18.14
N ASP A 259 3.31 7.96 -18.81
CA ASP A 259 3.03 8.66 -20.06
C ASP A 259 2.35 10.02 -19.80
N GLU A 260 1.97 10.27 -18.55
CA GLU A 260 1.23 11.45 -18.10
C GLU A 260 2.15 12.43 -17.34
N GLY A 261 1.83 13.72 -17.44
CA GLY A 261 2.54 14.76 -16.70
C GLY A 261 2.32 14.66 -15.18
N PHE A 262 3.24 15.21 -14.38
CA PHE A 262 3.18 15.20 -12.92
C PHE A 262 1.83 15.71 -12.38
N GLU A 263 1.38 16.88 -12.82
CA GLU A 263 0.11 17.48 -12.40
C GLU A 263 -1.12 16.65 -12.81
N SER A 264 -1.09 16.05 -14.01
CA SER A 264 -2.14 15.13 -14.47
C SER A 264 -2.25 13.92 -13.54
N ASN A 265 -1.12 13.37 -13.10
CA ASN A 265 -1.09 12.26 -12.16
C ASN A 265 -1.55 12.66 -10.75
N VAL A 266 -1.15 13.83 -10.25
CA VAL A 266 -1.63 14.36 -8.97
C VAL A 266 -3.14 14.54 -9.00
N GLN A 267 -3.69 15.12 -10.07
CA GLN A 267 -5.14 15.32 -10.21
C GLN A 267 -5.88 13.98 -10.24
N TYR A 268 -5.38 13.00 -10.99
CA TYR A 268 -5.98 11.67 -11.00
C TYR A 268 -5.99 11.02 -9.61
N MET A 269 -4.90 11.11 -8.84
CA MET A 269 -4.84 10.55 -7.48
C MET A 269 -5.84 11.23 -6.52
N ARG A 270 -6.15 12.52 -6.75
CA ARG A 270 -7.19 13.27 -6.04
C ARG A 270 -8.59 12.82 -6.43
N ASP A 271 -8.84 12.59 -7.71
CA ASP A 271 -10.15 12.15 -8.23
C ASP A 271 -10.43 10.66 -7.96
N LEU A 272 -9.38 9.88 -7.70
CA LEU A 272 -9.45 8.42 -7.59
C LEU A 272 -10.53 7.91 -6.62
N PRO A 273 -10.71 8.47 -5.41
CA PRO A 273 -11.78 8.04 -4.50
C PRO A 273 -13.18 8.07 -5.12
N GLN A 274 -13.51 9.15 -5.83
CA GLN A 274 -14.82 9.30 -6.46
C GLN A 274 -14.95 8.33 -7.63
N ARG A 275 -13.91 8.23 -8.46
CA ARG A 275 -13.88 7.29 -9.60
C ARG A 275 -14.07 5.84 -9.16
N GLU A 276 -13.38 5.42 -8.10
CA GLU A 276 -13.56 4.05 -7.56
C GLU A 276 -14.98 3.84 -7.04
N SER A 277 -15.53 4.84 -6.35
CA SER A 277 -16.89 4.79 -5.82
C SER A 277 -17.91 4.60 -6.95
N ASP A 278 -17.85 5.46 -7.96
CA ASP A 278 -18.78 5.45 -9.09
C ASP A 278 -18.71 4.11 -9.85
N LEU A 279 -17.51 3.56 -10.03
CA LEU A 279 -17.31 2.31 -10.74
C LEU A 279 -17.87 1.10 -9.96
N VAL A 280 -17.69 1.07 -8.64
CA VAL A 280 -18.29 0.03 -7.79
C VAL A 280 -19.81 0.13 -7.81
N ASP A 281 -20.36 1.34 -7.73
CA ASP A 281 -21.81 1.56 -7.75
C ASP A 281 -22.40 1.17 -9.12
N GLN A 282 -21.72 1.52 -10.22
CA GLN A 282 -22.08 1.08 -11.57
C GLN A 282 -22.03 -0.44 -11.71
N TRP A 283 -20.97 -1.08 -11.23
CA TRP A 283 -20.86 -2.55 -11.23
C TRP A 283 -22.02 -3.20 -10.48
N ILE A 284 -22.40 -2.64 -9.32
CA ILE A 284 -23.50 -3.16 -8.52
C ILE A 284 -24.83 -3.07 -9.27
N ILE A 285 -25.15 -1.89 -9.80
CA ILE A 285 -26.45 -1.59 -10.42
C ILE A 285 -26.58 -2.26 -11.78
N GLU A 286 -25.57 -2.13 -12.63
CA GLU A 286 -25.66 -2.47 -14.05
C GLU A 286 -25.20 -3.89 -14.38
N LYS A 287 -24.41 -4.51 -13.50
CA LYS A 287 -23.83 -5.85 -13.76
C LYS A 287 -24.26 -6.87 -12.72
N ILE A 288 -23.81 -6.73 -11.46
CA ILE A 288 -23.89 -7.82 -10.47
C ILE A 288 -25.34 -8.12 -10.04
N ASN A 289 -26.18 -7.09 -9.95
CA ASN A 289 -27.59 -7.21 -9.52
C ASN A 289 -28.58 -7.17 -10.69
N LYS A 290 -28.13 -6.96 -11.93
CA LYS A 290 -29.01 -6.78 -13.11
C LYS A 290 -30.04 -7.90 -13.27
N ASN A 291 -29.64 -9.13 -12.98
CA ASN A 291 -30.45 -10.34 -13.10
C ASN A 291 -30.76 -11.00 -11.74
N ALA A 292 -30.43 -10.34 -10.63
CA ALA A 292 -30.72 -10.85 -9.31
C ALA A 292 -32.23 -10.97 -9.10
N LYS A 293 -32.66 -12.02 -8.39
CA LYS A 293 -34.08 -12.31 -8.07
C LYS A 293 -35.03 -12.38 -9.29
N LYS A 294 -34.50 -12.46 -10.52
CA LYS A 294 -35.28 -12.71 -11.74
C LYS A 294 -35.29 -14.19 -12.09
N LEU A 295 -36.42 -14.70 -12.58
CA LEU A 295 -36.50 -16.03 -13.17
C LEU A 295 -35.68 -16.07 -14.47
N PRO A 296 -34.99 -17.18 -14.79
CA PRO A 296 -34.93 -18.45 -14.04
C PRO A 296 -33.76 -18.51 -13.02
N THR A 297 -32.92 -17.48 -12.95
CA THR A 297 -31.62 -17.55 -12.26
C THR A 297 -31.69 -17.37 -10.74
N TYR A 298 -32.64 -16.57 -10.23
CA TYR A 298 -32.91 -16.32 -8.80
C TYR A 298 -31.67 -16.13 -7.90
N TYR A 299 -30.58 -15.56 -8.43
CA TYR A 299 -29.37 -15.30 -7.65
C TYR A 299 -29.64 -14.21 -6.59
N PRO A 300 -29.00 -14.30 -5.41
CA PRO A 300 -29.00 -13.22 -4.43
C PRO A 300 -28.32 -11.97 -5.00
N GLU A 301 -28.72 -10.83 -4.47
CA GLU A 301 -28.03 -9.56 -4.73
C GLU A 301 -26.66 -9.55 -4.03
N PHE A 302 -25.76 -8.75 -4.57
CA PHE A 302 -24.54 -8.37 -3.87
C PHE A 302 -24.86 -7.62 -2.58
N ASN A 303 -24.25 -8.03 -1.48
CA ASN A 303 -24.52 -7.48 -0.16
C ASN A 303 -23.75 -6.17 0.06
N SER A 304 -24.20 -5.10 -0.61
CA SER A 304 -23.56 -3.78 -0.55
C SER A 304 -23.53 -3.23 0.89
N GLU A 305 -24.62 -3.38 1.65
CA GLU A 305 -24.70 -2.93 3.04
C GLU A 305 -23.57 -3.54 3.89
N HIS A 306 -23.27 -4.81 3.65
CA HIS A 306 -22.21 -5.51 4.37
C HIS A 306 -20.81 -5.20 3.83
N TYR A 307 -20.60 -5.08 2.52
CA TYR A 307 -19.24 -5.02 1.95
C TYR A 307 -18.74 -3.63 1.55
N ARG A 308 -19.62 -2.62 1.40
CA ARG A 308 -19.22 -1.31 0.85
C ARG A 308 -18.14 -0.61 1.67
N HIS A 309 -18.17 -0.78 2.99
CA HIS A 309 -17.19 -0.22 3.93
C HIS A 309 -15.81 -0.90 3.88
N LEU A 310 -15.62 -1.89 2.99
CA LEU A 310 -14.35 -2.56 2.74
C LEU A 310 -13.73 -2.19 1.39
N ILE A 311 -14.46 -1.49 0.51
CA ILE A 311 -14.11 -1.32 -0.90
C ILE A 311 -13.87 0.15 -1.23
N GLY A 312 -12.64 0.46 -1.62
CA GLY A 312 -12.25 1.75 -2.18
C GLY A 312 -10.95 2.31 -1.58
N ILE A 313 -10.22 3.05 -2.39
CA ILE A 313 -8.92 3.62 -2.03
C ILE A 313 -9.00 4.55 -0.82
N ASN A 314 -10.11 5.27 -0.62
CA ASN A 314 -10.26 6.15 0.54
C ASN A 314 -10.33 5.34 1.84
N ILE A 315 -11.03 4.21 1.82
CA ILE A 315 -11.14 3.27 2.94
C ILE A 315 -9.78 2.64 3.21
N VAL A 316 -9.09 2.16 2.17
CA VAL A 316 -7.73 1.59 2.31
C VAL A 316 -6.77 2.61 2.92
N ARG A 317 -6.77 3.85 2.41
CA ARG A 317 -5.96 4.95 2.94
C ARG A 317 -6.28 5.19 4.42
N GLU A 318 -7.56 5.32 4.79
CA GLU A 318 -8.00 5.49 6.17
C GLU A 318 -7.54 4.35 7.09
N LYS A 319 -7.59 3.10 6.62
CA LYS A 319 -7.22 1.94 7.43
C LYS A 319 -5.72 1.84 7.65
N ILE A 320 -4.92 2.05 6.61
CA ILE A 320 -3.45 2.16 6.74
C ILE A 320 -3.10 3.29 7.72
N ARG A 321 -3.78 4.44 7.60
CA ARG A 321 -3.64 5.59 8.52
C ARG A 321 -4.01 5.25 9.95
N SER A 322 -5.10 4.53 10.18
CA SER A 322 -5.56 4.16 11.53
C SER A 322 -4.56 3.26 12.27
N ARG A 323 -3.72 2.52 11.55
CA ARG A 323 -2.65 1.70 12.15
C ARG A 323 -1.51 2.55 12.71
N TRP A 324 -1.32 3.79 12.25
CA TRP A 324 -0.40 4.76 12.86
C TRP A 324 -0.69 4.93 14.36
N LEU A 325 -1.97 4.98 14.76
CA LEU A 325 -2.40 5.12 16.16
C LEU A 325 -2.22 3.85 17.01
N GLN A 326 -1.95 2.71 16.39
CA GLN A 326 -1.91 1.41 17.05
C GLN A 326 -0.49 0.87 17.23
N VAL A 327 0.52 1.54 16.68
CA VAL A 327 1.92 1.17 16.90
C VAL A 327 2.23 1.40 18.38
N ARG A 328 2.49 0.31 19.10
CA ARG A 328 2.87 0.36 20.51
C ARG A 328 4.31 0.86 20.58
N HIS A 329 4.51 2.00 21.22
CA HIS A 329 5.84 2.48 21.63
C HIS A 329 6.34 1.71 22.86
#